data_AF-A0A519SBA2-F1
#
_entry.id   AF-A0A519SBA2-F1
#
_cell.length_a   1.000
_cell.length_b   1.000
_cell.length_c   1.000
_cell.angle_alpha   90.00
_cell.angle_beta   90.00
_cell.angle_gamma   90.00
#
_symmetry.space_group_name_H-M   'P 1'
#
loop_
_entity.id
_entity.type
_entity.pdbx_description
1 polymer ?
#
loop_
_entity_poly.entity_id
_entity_poly.type
_entity_poly.pdbx_seq_one_letter_code
_entity_poly.pdbx_strand_id
1 'polypeptide(L)'
;MIYLQPHSGLANRIRVIVSGLAFSAKQGHPLIIYWKKDSGLNCDFHDLFRTSEKLDVRQYDVRILILDRFKNKGPLKKIFD
;
A
#
# COMPACT_ATOMS: atom_id res chain seq x y z
N MET A 1 -15.91 -7.46 3.11
CA MET A 1 -14.86 -6.43 2.92
C MET A 1 -13.66 -7.09 2.26
N ILE A 2 -13.04 -6.43 1.28
CA ILE A 2 -11.92 -6.96 0.50
C ILE A 2 -10.69 -6.08 0.76
N TYR A 3 -9.56 -6.72 1.03
CA TYR A 3 -8.27 -6.06 1.18
C TYR A 3 -7.39 -6.40 -0.02
N LEU A 4 -6.83 -5.38 -0.66
CA LEU A 4 -6.04 -5.55 -1.87
C LEU A 4 -4.68 -4.90 -1.71
N GLN A 5 -3.61 -5.68 -1.88
CA GLN A 5 -2.25 -5.18 -1.90
C GLN A 5 -1.63 -5.45 -3.27
N PRO A 6 -1.65 -4.48 -4.20
CA PRO A 6 -1.05 -4.66 -5.50
C PRO A 6 0.49 -4.66 -5.41
N HIS A 7 1.12 -5.55 -6.18
CA HIS A 7 2.58 -5.75 -6.20
C HIS A 7 3.19 -5.49 -7.60
N SER A 8 4.52 -5.46 -7.67
CA SER A 8 5.32 -5.26 -8.89
C SER A 8 5.27 -3.83 -9.45
N GLY A 9 5.53 -3.63 -10.75
CA GLY A 9 5.54 -2.29 -11.36
C GLY A 9 4.15 -1.66 -11.48
N LEU A 10 4.13 -0.35 -11.76
CA LEU A 10 2.91 0.48 -11.81
C LEU A 10 1.79 -0.14 -12.65
N ALA A 11 2.09 -0.61 -13.88
CA ALA A 11 1.09 -1.19 -14.77
C ALA A 11 0.37 -2.41 -14.17
N ASN A 12 1.12 -3.30 -13.49
CA ASN A 12 0.52 -4.44 -12.82
C ASN A 12 -0.37 -4.00 -11.66
N ARG A 13 0.07 -2.99 -10.90
CA ARG A 13 -0.71 -2.47 -9.77
C ARG A 13 -2.05 -1.90 -10.21
N ILE A 14 -2.07 -1.12 -11.29
CA ILE A 14 -3.31 -0.58 -11.84
C ILE A 14 -4.22 -1.68 -12.36
N ARG A 15 -3.69 -2.68 -13.07
CA ARG A 15 -4.48 -3.83 -13.53
C ARG A 15 -5.15 -4.55 -12.35
N VAL A 16 -4.40 -4.78 -11.28
CA VAL A 16 -4.91 -5.42 -10.05
C VAL A 16 -5.99 -4.57 -9.37
N ILE A 17 -5.79 -3.25 -9.27
CA ILE A 17 -6.79 -2.32 -8.70
C ILE A 17 -8.09 -2.36 -9.50
N VAL A 18 -8.02 -2.32 -10.84
CA VAL A 18 -9.21 -2.40 -11.72
C VAL A 18 -9.96 -3.72 -11.50
N SER A 19 -9.25 -4.85 -11.45
CA SER A 19 -9.88 -6.14 -11.15
C SER A 19 -10.52 -6.18 -9.76
N GLY A 20 -9.85 -5.60 -8.76
CA GLY A 20 -10.35 -5.50 -7.39
C GLY A 20 -11.62 -4.67 -7.27
N LEU A 21 -11.69 -3.53 -7.98
CA LEU A 21 -12.88 -2.68 -8.03
C LEU A 21 -14.07 -3.41 -8.66
N ALA A 22 -13.86 -4.05 -9.81
CA ALA A 22 -14.91 -4.83 -10.48
C ALA A 22 -15.42 -5.98 -9.59
N PHE A 23 -14.51 -6.68 -8.91
CA PHE A 23 -14.86 -7.76 -7.99
C PHE A 23 -15.62 -7.24 -6.76
N SER A 24 -15.15 -6.15 -6.16
CA SER A 24 -15.78 -5.49 -5.00
C SER A 24 -17.21 -5.04 -5.30
N ALA A 25 -17.41 -4.40 -6.46
CA ALA A 25 -18.73 -4.00 -6.93
C ALA A 25 -19.65 -5.21 -7.14
N LYS A 26 -19.15 -6.28 -7.78
CA LYS A 26 -19.91 -7.51 -8.02
C LYS A 26 -20.35 -8.20 -6.73
N GLN A 27 -19.52 -8.17 -5.68
CA GLN A 27 -19.81 -8.83 -4.40
C GLN A 27 -20.53 -7.93 -3.39
N GLY A 28 -20.74 -6.63 -3.69
CA GLY A 28 -21.32 -5.68 -2.73
C GLY A 28 -20.48 -5.53 -1.45
N HIS A 29 -19.15 -5.64 -1.57
CA HIS A 29 -18.24 -5.54 -0.43
C HIS A 29 -17.30 -4.36 -0.58
N PRO A 30 -17.05 -3.56 0.47
CA PRO A 30 -16.10 -2.45 0.39
C PRO A 30 -14.67 -2.94 0.10
N LEU A 31 -13.91 -2.14 -0.63
CA LEU A 31 -12.53 -2.39 -1.02
C LEU A 31 -11.58 -1.41 -0.31
N ILE A 32 -10.52 -1.95 0.30
CA ILE A 32 -9.41 -1.18 0.85
C ILE A 32 -8.14 -1.55 0.09
N ILE A 33 -7.45 -0.55 -0.44
CA ILE A 33 -6.22 -0.72 -1.20
C ILE A 33 -5.03 -0.35 -0.32
N TYR A 34 -4.10 -1.28 -0.17
CA TYR A 34 -2.83 -1.06 0.52
C TYR A 34 -1.73 -0.72 -0.49
N TRP A 35 -1.41 0.56 -0.59
CA TRP A 35 -0.35 1.08 -1.45
C TRP A 35 1.01 1.00 -0.75
N LYS A 36 1.79 -0.01 -1.13
CA LYS A 36 3.15 -0.23 -0.63
C LYS A 36 4.16 0.59 -1.43
N LYS A 37 4.83 1.54 -0.75
CA LYS A 37 6.03 2.22 -1.26
C LYS A 37 7.22 1.28 -1.12
N ASP A 38 7.66 0.72 -2.24
CA ASP A 38 8.81 -0.20 -2.31
C ASP A 38 9.79 0.22 -3.40
N SER A 39 10.87 -0.56 -3.59
CA SER A 39 11.89 -0.25 -4.60
C SER A 39 11.37 -0.27 -6.03
N GLY A 40 10.28 -0.98 -6.31
CA GLY A 40 9.65 -1.04 -7.62
C GLY A 40 8.69 0.13 -7.89
N LEU A 41 8.20 0.79 -6.83
CA LEU A 41 7.36 1.97 -6.93
C LEU A 41 7.48 2.81 -5.64
N ASN A 42 8.36 3.80 -5.68
CA ASN A 42 8.77 4.62 -4.53
C ASN A 42 8.05 5.98 -4.48
N CYS A 43 6.74 5.98 -4.70
CA CYS A 43 5.94 7.22 -4.73
C CYS A 43 4.61 7.03 -4.00
N ASP A 44 4.02 8.14 -3.53
CA ASP A 44 2.68 8.09 -2.99
C ASP A 44 1.66 7.90 -4.13
N PHE A 45 0.56 7.23 -3.82
CA PHE A 45 -0.54 7.01 -4.74
C PHE A 45 -1.09 8.35 -5.27
N HIS A 46 -1.22 9.33 -4.38
CA HIS A 46 -1.76 10.65 -4.68
C HIS A 46 -0.80 11.57 -5.47
N ASP A 47 0.48 11.19 -5.60
CA ASP A 47 1.40 11.87 -6.51
C ASP A 47 1.11 11.50 -7.97
N LEU A 48 0.60 10.28 -8.20
CA LEU A 48 0.33 9.75 -9.54
C LEU A 48 -1.13 9.90 -9.96
N PHE A 49 -2.06 9.79 -9.00
CA PHE A 49 -3.48 9.66 -9.28
C PHE A 49 -4.31 10.63 -8.46
N ARG A 50 -5.32 11.19 -9.10
CA ARG A 50 -6.45 11.86 -8.44
C ARG A 50 -7.66 10.96 -8.56
N THR A 51 -8.43 10.83 -7.48
CA THR A 51 -9.64 10.00 -7.47
C THR A 51 -10.87 10.90 -7.48
N SER A 52 -11.81 10.62 -8.40
CA SER A 52 -13.13 11.27 -8.41
C SER A 52 -14.10 10.63 -7.42
N GLU A 53 -13.82 9.40 -7.00
CA GLU A 53 -14.59 8.63 -6.02
C GLU A 53 -13.78 8.39 -4.73
N LYS A 54 -14.49 8.05 -3.64
CA LYS A 54 -13.88 7.62 -2.37
C LYS A 54 -13.27 6.22 -2.51
N LEU A 55 -12.08 6.15 -3.11
CA LEU A 55 -11.17 5.02 -2.96
C LEU A 55 -10.52 5.08 -1.56
N ASP A 56 -10.70 4.05 -0.74
CA ASP A 56 -9.95 3.91 0.52
C ASP A 56 -8.56 3.35 0.21
N VAL A 57 -7.58 4.24 0.11
CA VAL A 57 -6.17 3.92 -0.13
C VAL A 57 -5.36 4.17 1.14
N ARG A 58 -4.75 3.12 1.67
CA ARG A 58 -3.85 3.16 2.82
C ARG A 58 -2.43 2.96 2.34
N GLN A 59 -1.57 3.92 2.66
CA GLN A 59 -0.21 3.95 2.14
C GLN A 59 0.79 3.64 3.24
N TYR A 60 1.87 2.91 2.92
CA TYR A 60 2.94 2.66 3.87
C TYR A 60 4.30 2.54 3.19
N ASP A 61 5.35 2.94 3.92
CA ASP A 61 6.74 2.83 3.50
C ASP A 61 7.43 1.68 4.24
N VAL A 62 7.96 0.73 3.45
CA VAL A 62 8.65 -0.44 4.00
C VAL A 62 9.91 -0.04 4.75
N ARG A 63 10.62 1.00 4.32
CA ARG A 63 11.85 1.47 4.95
C ARG A 63 11.56 1.95 6.36
N ILE A 64 10.48 2.71 6.54
CA ILE A 64 10.05 3.19 7.86
C ILE A 64 9.67 2.01 8.76
N LEU A 65 8.90 1.04 8.24
CA LEU A 65 8.53 -0.16 9.02
C LEU A 65 9.75 -0.99 9.45
N ILE A 66 10.75 -1.10 8.57
CA ILE A 66 12.01 -1.77 8.88
C ILE A 66 12.79 -1.00 9.95
N LEU A 67 12.91 0.32 9.81
CA LEU A 67 13.58 1.19 10.79
C LEU A 67 12.91 1.12 12.17
N ASP A 68 11.58 1.17 12.22
CA ASP A 68 10.82 1.03 13.47
C ASP A 68 11.01 -0.35 14.10
N ARG A 69 11.07 -1.41 13.29
CA ARG A 69 11.40 -2.76 13.80
C ARG A 69 12.81 -2.82 14.37
N PHE A 70 13.79 -2.18 13.73
CA PHE A 70 15.16 -2.14 14.24
C PHE A 70 15.30 -1.30 15.51
N LYS A 71 14.61 -0.16 15.62
CA LYS A 71 14.56 0.66 16.82
C LYS A 71 13.94 -0.08 18.00
N ASN A 72 12.82 -0.77 17.77
CA ASN A 72 12.03 -1.36 18.86
C ASN A 72 12.41 -2.82 19.19
N LYS A 73 13.00 -3.57 18.24
CA LYS A 73 13.27 -5.02 18.37
C LYS A 73 14.61 -5.48 17.79
N GLY A 74 15.48 -4.58 17.32
CA GLY A 74 16.77 -4.91 16.69
C GLY A 74 17.99 -4.48 17.51
N PRO A 75 19.22 -4.79 17.03
CA PRO A 75 20.48 -4.49 17.74
C PRO A 75 20.74 -2.99 17.97
N LEU A 76 20.03 -2.11 17.25
CA LEU A 76 20.10 -0.66 17.38
C LEU A 76 19.39 -0.12 18.63
N LYS A 77 18.59 -0.91 19.34
CA LYS A 77 17.94 -0.50 20.60
C LYS A 77 18.96 -0.01 21.64
N LYS A 78 20.14 -0.64 21.70
CA LYS A 78 21.25 -0.30 22.61
C LYS A 78 21.99 1.02 22.31
N ILE A 79 21.75 1.66 21.16
CA ILE A 79 22.42 2.93 20.79
C ILE A 79 21.58 4.15 21.19
N PHE A 80 20.28 3.94 21.41
CA PHE A 80 19.32 5.01 21.71
C PHE A 80 18.69 4.90 23.11
N ASP A 81 19.12 3.93 23.92
CA ASP A 81 18.88 3.82 25.37
C ASP A 81 20.16 4.26 26.11
#